data_AF-A0A8J6XXM2-F1
#
_entry.id   AF-A0A8J6XXM2-F1
#
_cell.length_a   1.000
_cell.length_b   1.000
_cell.length_c   1.000
_cell.angle_alpha   90.00
_cell.angle_beta   90.00
_cell.angle_gamma   90.00
#
_symmetry.space_group_name_H-M   'P 1'
#
loop_
_entity.id
_entity.type
_entity.pdbx_description
1 polymer ?
#
loop_
_entity_poly.entity_id
_entity_poly.type
_entity_poly.pdbx_seq_one_letter_code
_entity_poly.pdbx_strand_id
1 'polypeptide(L)'
;VSAERIRKLRLFARESYFSIDYADQSLSSAELVQGPEGVDIVPRQVEVAKEEPLKAELESFIAACRGEAAPIVDGRTGAAALEAAITIRGQVEAR
;
A
#
# COMPACT_ATOMS: atom_id res chain seq x y z
N VAL A 1 0.64 20.44 -15.62
CA VAL A 1 -0.18 19.32 -15.12
C VAL A 1 0.21 18.08 -15.92
N SER A 2 0.73 17.03 -15.28
CA SER A 2 1.12 15.80 -15.99
C SER A 2 -0.13 15.13 -16.55
N ALA A 3 -0.09 14.71 -17.82
CA ALA A 3 -1.24 14.09 -18.51
C ALA A 3 -1.50 12.65 -18.06
N GLU A 4 -0.54 12.02 -17.38
CA GLU A 4 -0.62 10.61 -17.00
C GLU A 4 -1.11 10.45 -15.56
N ARG A 5 -2.17 9.65 -15.38
CA ARG A 5 -2.76 9.37 -14.07
C ARG A 5 -1.96 8.27 -13.37
N ILE A 6 -0.86 8.64 -12.72
CA ILE A 6 0.05 7.70 -12.06
C ILE A 6 -0.51 7.32 -10.67
N ARG A 7 -0.62 6.00 -10.40
CA ARG A 7 -1.00 5.44 -9.10
C ARG A 7 0.06 4.47 -8.59
N LYS A 8 1.26 4.99 -8.33
CA LYS A 8 2.42 4.20 -7.90
C LYS A 8 2.81 4.53 -6.45
N LEU A 9 3.07 3.50 -5.65
CA LEU A 9 3.65 3.61 -4.31
C LEU A 9 4.99 2.87 -4.28
N ARG A 10 6.02 3.53 -3.76
CA ARG A 10 7.33 2.91 -3.50
C ARG A 10 7.54 2.79 -2.00
N LEU A 11 7.84 1.59 -1.54
CA LEU A 11 8.13 1.29 -0.14
C LEU A 11 9.58 0.81 -0.02
N PHE A 12 10.34 1.50 0.81
CA PHE A 12 11.73 1.17 1.12
C PHE A 12 11.76 0.69 2.57
N ALA A 13 12.08 -0.59 2.75
CA ALA A 13 12.36 -1.17 4.06
C ALA A 13 13.87 -1.42 4.19
N ARG A 14 14.32 -1.82 5.39
CA ARG A 14 15.74 -1.99 5.72
C ARG A 14 16.51 -2.84 4.70
N GLU A 15 15.91 -3.95 4.26
CA GLU A 15 16.56 -4.94 3.37
C GLU A 15 15.68 -5.29 2.16
N SER A 16 14.63 -4.49 1.87
CA SER A 16 13.73 -4.79 0.76
C SER A 16 13.10 -3.54 0.17
N TYR A 17 12.79 -3.63 -1.12
CA TYR A 17 12.14 -2.59 -1.91
C TYR A 17 10.88 -3.13 -2.57
N PHE A 18 9.85 -2.31 -2.61
CA PHE A 18 8.58 -2.60 -3.28
C PHE A 18 8.15 -1.43 -4.15
N SER A 19 7.77 -1.72 -5.39
CA SER A 19 7.16 -0.78 -6.33
C SER A 19 5.79 -1.31 -6.72
N ILE A 20 4.74 -0.68 -6.19
CA ILE A 20 3.35 -1.08 -6.38
C ILE A 20 2.72 -0.18 -7.44
N ASP A 21 2.09 -0.78 -8.44
CA ASP A 21 1.20 -0.11 -9.38
C ASP A 21 -0.26 -0.50 -9.09
N TYR A 22 -1.04 0.43 -8.55
CA TYR A 22 -2.44 0.19 -8.19
C TYR A 22 -3.38 0.19 -9.40
N ALA A 23 -2.98 0.79 -10.53
CA ALA A 23 -3.81 0.76 -11.74
C ALA A 23 -3.76 -0.63 -12.39
N ASP A 24 -2.57 -1.21 -12.48
CA ASP A 24 -2.35 -2.52 -13.10
C ASP A 24 -2.51 -3.70 -12.14
N GLN A 25 -2.65 -3.41 -10.84
CA GLN A 25 -2.58 -4.38 -9.73
C GLN A 25 -1.33 -5.25 -9.85
N SER A 26 -0.17 -4.60 -9.86
CA SER A 26 1.13 -5.26 -10.01
C SER A 26 2.14 -4.79 -8.96
N LEU A 27 3.10 -5.66 -8.65
CA LEU A 27 4.17 -5.41 -7.71
C LEU A 27 5.49 -5.90 -8.29
N SER A 28 6.49 -5.02 -8.29
CA SER A 28 7.89 -5.40 -8.43
C SER A 28 8.57 -5.27 -7.07
N SER A 29 9.24 -6.32 -6.62
CA SER A 29 9.98 -6.31 -5.35
C SER A 29 11.38 -6.87 -5.49
N ALA A 30 12.26 -6.37 -4.65
CA ALA A 30 13.65 -6.84 -4.54
C ALA A 30 14.07 -6.87 -3.08
N GLU A 31 15.02 -7.75 -2.75
CA GLU A 31 15.59 -7.88 -1.41
C GLU A 31 17.11 -7.94 -1.44
N LEU A 32 17.73 -7.52 -0.34
CA LEU A 32 19.16 -7.63 -0.12
C LEU A 32 19.48 -9.04 0.38
N VAL A 33 20.40 -9.72 -0.30
CA VAL A 33 20.91 -11.03 0.12
C VAL A 33 22.42 -10.98 0.29
N GLN A 34 22.92 -11.64 1.34
CA GLN A 34 24.35 -11.77 1.56
C GLN A 34 24.90 -12.87 0.65
N GLY A 35 25.74 -12.49 -0.31
CA GLY A 35 26.47 -13.39 -1.20
C GLY A 35 27.93 -13.57 -0.79
N PRO A 36 28.67 -14.47 -1.44
CA PRO A 36 30.10 -14.68 -1.20
C PRO A 36 30.97 -13.45 -1.47
N GLU A 37 30.54 -12.57 -2.38
CA GLU A 37 31.29 -11.37 -2.80
C GLU A 37 30.75 -10.05 -2.19
N GLY A 38 29.70 -10.11 -1.36
CA GLY A 38 29.11 -8.91 -0.76
C GLY A 38 27.59 -8.99 -0.60
N VAL A 39 26.91 -7.86 -0.74
CA VAL A 39 25.44 -7.77 -0.71
C VAL A 39 24.93 -7.64 -2.12
N ASP A 40 24.02 -8.53 -2.51
CA ASP A 40 23.35 -8.53 -3.81
C ASP A 40 21.89 -8.08 -3.67
N ILE A 41 21.35 -7.47 -4.73
CA ILE A 41 19.92 -7.17 -4.84
C ILE A 41 19.30 -8.22 -5.75
N VAL A 42 18.40 -9.04 -5.20
CA VAL A 42 17.73 -10.09 -5.97
C VAL A 42 16.24 -9.80 -6.09
N PRO A 43 15.60 -10.14 -7.23
CA PRO A 43 14.15 -10.07 -7.35
C PRO A 43 13.48 -10.95 -6.31
N ARG A 44 12.52 -10.38 -5.58
CA ARG A 44 11.67 -11.11 -4.64
C ARG A 44 10.32 -11.33 -5.29
N GLN A 45 9.88 -12.58 -5.35
CA GLN A 45 8.55 -12.90 -5.85
C GLN A 45 7.51 -12.67 -4.74
N VAL A 46 6.49 -11.86 -5.04
CA VAL A 46 5.33 -11.66 -4.17
C VAL A 46 4.09 -11.86 -5.03
N GLU A 47 3.24 -12.78 -4.61
CA GLU A 47 1.98 -13.03 -5.31
C GLU A 47 1.00 -11.87 -5.10
N VAL A 48 0.44 -11.38 -6.19
CA VAL A 48 -0.61 -10.36 -6.18
C VAL A 48 -1.89 -11.01 -6.67
N ALA A 49 -2.82 -11.23 -5.76
CA ALA A 49 -4.17 -11.64 -6.11
C ALA A 49 -4.89 -10.45 -6.75
N LYS A 50 -5.29 -10.60 -8.00
CA LYS A 50 -6.11 -9.58 -8.67
C LYS A 50 -7.56 -9.74 -8.28
N GLU A 51 -8.14 -8.67 -7.77
CA GLU A 51 -9.55 -8.63 -7.39
C GLU A 51 -10.15 -7.26 -7.69
N GLU A 52 -11.47 -7.22 -7.82
CA GLU A 52 -12.23 -5.99 -7.92
C GLU A 52 -12.23 -5.28 -6.55
N PRO A 53 -11.61 -4.09 -6.40
CA PRO A 53 -11.35 -3.51 -5.09
C PRO A 53 -12.60 -3.21 -4.26
N LEU A 54 -13.69 -2.77 -4.89
CA LEU A 54 -14.92 -2.45 -4.17
C LEU A 54 -15.61 -3.72 -3.66
N LYS A 55 -15.64 -4.79 -4.47
CA LYS A 55 -16.08 -6.12 -4.00
C LYS A 55 -15.29 -6.57 -2.77
N ALA A 56 -13.96 -6.53 -2.82
CA ALA A 56 -13.11 -6.95 -1.69
C ALA A 56 -13.38 -6.12 -0.42
N GLU A 57 -13.57 -4.81 -0.56
CA GLU A 57 -13.94 -3.91 0.53
C GLU A 57 -15.31 -4.25 1.14
N LEU A 58 -16.32 -4.48 0.29
CA LEU A 58 -17.68 -4.83 0.73
C LEU A 58 -17.74 -6.22 1.39
N GLU A 59 -17.00 -7.20 0.88
CA GLU A 59 -16.87 -8.52 1.49
C GLU A 59 -16.27 -8.43 2.90
N SER A 60 -15.20 -7.64 3.05
CA SER A 60 -14.57 -7.35 4.34
C SER A 60 -15.54 -6.65 5.30
N PHE A 61 -16.31 -5.67 4.82
CA PHE A 61 -17.32 -4.98 5.63
C PHE A 61 -18.42 -5.92 6.12
N ILE A 62 -18.98 -6.75 5.24
CA ILE A 62 -20.03 -7.71 5.59
C ILE A 62 -19.52 -8.75 6.60
N ALA A 63 -18.29 -9.25 6.41
CA ALA A 63 -17.64 -10.18 7.35
C ALA A 63 -17.51 -9.54 8.75
N ALA A 64 -17.07 -8.29 8.83
CA ALA A 64 -16.98 -7.55 10.08
C ALA A 64 -18.36 -7.38 10.76
N CYS A 65 -19.42 -7.06 9.99
CA CYS A 65 -20.78 -6.99 10.52
C CYS A 65 -21.30 -8.32 11.09
N ARG A 66 -20.79 -9.46 10.60
CA ARG A 66 -21.11 -10.81 11.09
C ARG A 66 -20.29 -11.23 12.31
N GLY A 67 -19.34 -10.40 12.75
CA GLY A 67 -18.44 -10.71 13.86
C GLY A 67 -17.29 -11.64 13.47
N GLU A 68 -16.98 -11.75 12.18
CA GLU A 68 -15.78 -12.42 11.69
C GLU A 68 -14.53 -11.56 11.98
N ALA A 69 -13.35 -11.99 11.51
CA ALA A 69 -12.09 -11.29 11.78
C ALA A 69 -12.18 -9.78 11.51
N ALA A 70 -11.51 -8.99 12.37
CA ALA A 70 -11.63 -7.54 12.40
C ALA A 70 -11.30 -6.90 11.03
N PRO A 71 -12.03 -5.84 10.63
CA PRO A 71 -11.75 -5.15 9.38
C PRO A 71 -10.34 -4.56 9.39
N ILE A 72 -9.67 -4.58 8.24
CA ILE A 72 -8.33 -3.99 8.07
C ILE A 72 -8.35 -2.49 8.43
N VAL A 73 -9.49 -1.82 8.26
CA VAL A 73 -9.70 -0.41 8.59
C VAL A 73 -10.97 -0.27 9.42
N ASP A 74 -10.85 0.26 10.64
CA ASP A 74 -11.98 0.60 11.49
C ASP A 74 -12.23 2.13 11.53
N GLY A 75 -13.24 2.55 12.29
CA GLY A 75 -13.57 3.97 12.45
C GLY A 75 -12.45 4.81 13.08
N ARG A 76 -11.63 4.22 13.96
CA ARG A 76 -10.50 4.91 14.59
C ARG A 76 -9.35 5.10 13.61
N THR A 77 -9.04 4.08 12.82
CA THR A 77 -8.08 4.17 11.71
C THR A 77 -8.52 5.23 10.70
N GLY A 78 -9.81 5.25 10.34
CA GLY A 78 -10.37 6.27 9.45
C GLY A 78 -10.25 7.69 10.01
N ALA A 79 -10.56 7.88 11.30
CA ALA A 79 -10.40 9.18 11.97
C ALA A 79 -8.94 9.65 12.01
N ALA A 80 -8.00 8.76 12.33
CA ALA A 80 -6.57 9.08 12.35
C ALA A 80 -6.04 9.46 10.95
N ALA A 81 -6.48 8.75 9.91
CA ALA A 81 -6.13 9.07 8.53
C ALA A 81 -6.68 10.45 8.11
N LEU A 82 -7.91 10.78 8.50
CA LEU A 82 -8.53 12.08 8.24
C LEU A 82 -7.80 13.22 8.96
N GLU A 83 -7.42 13.02 10.22
CA GLU A 83 -6.64 13.99 10.99
C GLU A 83 -5.32 14.32 10.28
N ALA A 84 -4.56 13.29 9.89
CA ALA A 84 -3.32 13.48 9.14
C ALA A 84 -3.53 14.25 7.83
N ALA A 85 -4.60 13.95 7.09
CA ALA A 85 -4.94 14.65 5.85
C ALA A 85 -5.25 16.14 6.10
N ILE A 86 -5.97 16.47 7.18
CA ILE A 86 -6.27 17.86 7.56
C ILE A 86 -4.98 18.60 7.92
N THR A 87 -4.08 17.99 8.70
CA THR A 87 -2.79 18.57 9.06
C THR A 87 -1.96 18.90 7.83
N ILE A 88 -1.83 17.96 6.88
CA ILE A 88 -1.08 18.16 5.65
C ILE A 88 -1.71 19.27 4.80
N ARG A 89 -3.04 19.27 4.64
CA ARG A 89 -3.75 20.31 3.88
C ARG A 89 -3.45 21.70 4.44
N GLY A 90 -3.53 21.88 5.77
CA GLY A 90 -3.21 23.16 6.41
C GLY A 90 -1.78 23.63 6.14
N GLN A 91 -0.80 22.71 6.10
CA GLN A 91 0.60 23.05 5.77
C GLN A 91 0.80 23.44 4.30
N VAL A 92 0.02 22.83 3.39
CA VAL A 92 0.07 23.14 1.95
C VAL A 92 -0.58 24.50 1.67
N GLU A 93 -1.69 24.83 2.31
CA GLU A 93 -2.41 26.10 2.13
C GLU A 93 -1.71 27.32 2.76
N ALA A 94 -0.88 27.10 3.78
CA ALA A 94 -0.11 28.16 4.44
C ALA A 94 1.18 28.55 3.69
N ARG A 95 1.48 27.91 2.56
CA ARG A 95 2.60 28.25 1.65
C ARG A 95 2.16 29.19 0.55
#